data_AF-A0A847Q4F8-F1
#
_entry.id   AF-A0A847Q4F8-F1
#
_cell.length_a   1.000
_cell.length_b   1.000
_cell.length_c   1.000
_cell.angle_alpha   90.00
_cell.angle_beta   90.00
_cell.angle_gamma   90.00
#
_symmetry.space_group_name_H-M   'P 1'
#
loop_
_entity.id
_entity.type
_entity.pdbx_description
1 polymer ?
#
loop_
_entity_poly.entity_id
_entity_poly.type
_entity_poly.pdbx_seq_one_letter_code
_entity_poly.pdbx_strand_id
1 'polypeptide(L)'
;MREIASLILAAAILLWTAAFFFGPGNRFIWQIGSYTHYLAGAAVFLYLLSYIHPSSRMAPPPRARRGDMRKCKTCGRPAVEGSDFCRYHTDEQRWMGGGRV
;
A
#
# COMPACT_ATOMS: atom_id res chain seq x y z
N MET A 1 -8.67 -8.01 0.85
CA MET A 1 -10.14 -7.95 1.01
C MET A 1 -10.81 -7.25 -0.15
N ARG A 2 -10.55 -5.95 -0.38
CA ARG A 2 -11.24 -5.18 -1.44
C ARG A 2 -11.03 -5.69 -2.86
N GLU A 3 -9.78 -5.99 -3.25
CA GLU A 3 -9.43 -6.59 -4.56
C GLU A 3 -10.18 -7.90 -4.82
N ILE A 4 -10.19 -8.79 -3.81
CA ILE A 4 -10.86 -10.09 -3.87
C ILE A 4 -12.38 -9.91 -4.00
N ALA A 5 -12.98 -8.97 -3.24
CA ALA A 5 -14.39 -8.65 -3.36
C ALA A 5 -14.74 -8.12 -4.77
N SER A 6 -13.88 -7.26 -5.35
CA SER A 6 -14.06 -6.76 -6.72
C SER A 6 -14.01 -7.88 -7.76
N LEU A 7 -13.10 -8.84 -7.62
CA LEU A 7 -12.99 -10.00 -8.53
C LEU A 7 -14.22 -10.91 -8.42
N ILE A 8 -14.69 -11.20 -7.20
CA ILE A 8 -15.90 -12.01 -6.98
C ILE A 8 -17.13 -11.31 -7.56
N LEU A 9 -17.23 -9.99 -7.39
CA LEU A 9 -18.34 -9.20 -7.93
C LEU A 9 -18.32 -9.19 -9.47
N ALA A 10 -17.15 -9.01 -10.09
CA ALA A 10 -17.00 -9.06 -11.54
C ALA A 10 -17.37 -10.44 -12.10
N ALA A 11 -16.89 -11.52 -11.47
CA ALA A 11 -17.25 -12.88 -11.85
C ALA A 11 -18.75 -13.13 -11.72
N ALA A 12 -19.38 -12.67 -10.62
CA ALA A 12 -20.81 -12.82 -10.39
C ALA A 12 -21.65 -12.09 -11.45
N ILE A 13 -21.23 -10.87 -11.85
CA ILE A 13 -21.88 -10.14 -12.93
C ILE A 13 -21.77 -10.94 -14.23
N LEU A 14 -20.57 -11.38 -14.62
CA LEU A 14 -20.37 -12.13 -15.88
C LEU A 14 -21.19 -13.42 -15.95
N LEU A 15 -21.24 -14.17 -14.85
CA LEU A 15 -22.03 -15.39 -14.72
C LEU A 15 -23.54 -15.12 -14.83
N TRP A 16 -24.01 -14.02 -14.23
CA TRP A 16 -25.41 -13.60 -14.37
C TRP A 16 -25.74 -13.18 -15.80
N THR A 17 -24.88 -12.41 -16.46
CA THR A 17 -25.09 -11.99 -17.86
C THR A 17 -25.09 -13.19 -18.81
N ALA A 18 -24.20 -14.16 -18.58
CA ALA A 18 -24.19 -15.40 -19.35
C ALA A 18 -25.50 -16.19 -19.16
N ALA A 19 -25.97 -16.33 -17.92
CA ALA A 19 -27.22 -17.01 -17.64
C ALA A 19 -28.44 -16.33 -18.26
N PHE A 20 -28.44 -14.99 -18.30
CA PHE A 20 -29.47 -14.22 -18.99
C PHE A 20 -29.47 -14.49 -20.50
N PHE A 21 -28.30 -14.58 -21.13
CA PHE A 21 -28.18 -14.78 -22.59
C PHE A 21 -28.66 -16.17 -23.04
N PHE A 22 -28.35 -17.23 -22.29
CA PHE A 22 -28.83 -18.59 -22.62
C PHE A 22 -30.31 -18.82 -22.26
N GLY A 23 -30.86 -17.98 -21.39
CA GLY A 23 -32.25 -18.02 -20.97
C GLY A 23 -32.64 -19.29 -20.18
N PRO A 24 -33.92 -19.42 -19.80
CA PRO A 24 -34.40 -20.52 -18.98
C PRO A 24 -34.48 -21.88 -19.71
N GLY A 25 -34.24 -21.89 -21.03
CA GLY A 25 -34.20 -23.12 -21.83
C GLY A 25 -33.06 -24.05 -21.43
N ASN A 26 -31.94 -23.50 -20.96
CA ASN A 26 -30.85 -24.29 -20.39
C ASN A 26 -30.94 -24.26 -18.85
N ARG A 27 -31.66 -25.23 -18.27
CA ARG A 27 -31.89 -25.33 -16.82
C ARG A 27 -30.61 -25.29 -15.98
N PHE A 28 -29.52 -25.88 -16.47
CA PHE A 28 -28.24 -25.93 -15.76
C PHE A 28 -27.62 -24.53 -15.64
N ILE A 29 -27.49 -23.83 -16.77
CA ILE A 29 -26.94 -22.47 -16.80
C ILE A 29 -27.85 -21.50 -16.03
N TRP A 30 -29.17 -21.66 -16.15
CA TRP A 30 -30.14 -20.83 -15.44
C TRP A 30 -30.08 -21.00 -13.91
N GLN A 31 -29.89 -22.22 -13.41
CA GLN A 31 -29.69 -22.47 -11.98
C GLN A 31 -28.38 -21.87 -11.48
N ILE A 32 -27.27 -22.00 -12.23
CA ILE A 32 -25.99 -21.40 -11.83
C ILE A 32 -26.11 -19.87 -11.78
N GLY A 33 -26.81 -19.28 -12.76
CA GLY A 33 -27.15 -17.87 -12.79
C GLY A 33 -27.97 -17.42 -11.58
N SER A 34 -29.02 -18.15 -11.21
CA SER A 34 -29.86 -17.76 -10.08
C SER A 34 -29.08 -17.72 -8.77
N TYR A 35 -28.16 -18.67 -8.55
CA TYR A 35 -27.28 -18.69 -7.37
C TYR A 35 -26.24 -17.57 -7.35
N THR A 36 -25.96 -16.93 -8.49
CA THR A 36 -24.92 -15.91 -8.57
C THR A 36 -25.27 -14.63 -7.80
N HIS A 37 -26.56 -14.38 -7.54
CA HIS A 37 -27.01 -13.26 -6.70
C HIS A 37 -26.55 -13.38 -5.25
N TYR A 38 -26.50 -14.60 -4.69
CA TYR A 38 -25.99 -14.81 -3.34
C TYR A 38 -24.50 -14.51 -3.26
N LEU A 39 -23.75 -14.86 -4.31
CA LEU A 39 -22.33 -14.51 -4.47
C LEU A 39 -22.13 -12.99 -4.58
N ALA A 40 -22.95 -12.31 -5.39
CA ALA A 40 -22.91 -10.86 -5.51
C ALA A 40 -23.20 -10.17 -4.16
N GLY A 41 -24.23 -10.63 -3.44
CA GLY A 41 -24.56 -10.14 -2.10
C GLY A 41 -23.42 -10.35 -1.10
N ALA A 42 -22.80 -11.54 -1.09
CA ALA A 42 -21.64 -11.82 -0.25
C ALA A 42 -20.44 -10.93 -0.57
N ALA A 43 -20.19 -10.65 -1.86
CA ALA A 43 -19.12 -9.75 -2.29
C ALA A 43 -19.34 -8.31 -1.81
N VAL A 44 -20.58 -7.80 -1.94
CA VAL A 44 -20.97 -6.47 -1.42
C VAL A 44 -20.81 -6.41 0.10
N PHE A 45 -21.22 -7.46 0.81
CA PHE A 45 -21.06 -7.54 2.26
C PHE A 45 -19.59 -7.52 2.70
N LEU A 46 -18.72 -8.30 2.03
CA LEU A 46 -17.28 -8.28 2.29
C LEU A 46 -16.65 -6.91 1.96
N TYR A 47 -17.13 -6.25 0.91
CA TYR A 47 -16.71 -4.89 0.56
C TYR A 47 -17.06 -3.89 1.67
N LEU A 48 -18.29 -3.95 2.19
CA LEU A 48 -18.76 -3.12 3.32
C LEU A 48 -17.97 -3.40 4.60
N LEU A 49 -17.69 -4.66 4.92
CA LEU A 49 -16.83 -5.02 6.05
C LEU A 49 -15.43 -4.43 5.93
N SER A 50 -14.88 -4.33 4.71
CA SER A 50 -13.59 -3.68 4.47
C SER A 50 -13.60 -2.17 4.71
N TYR A 51 -14.79 -1.55 4.73
CA TYR A 51 -14.96 -0.14 5.09
C TYR A 51 -15.03 0.05 6.61
N ILE A 52 -15.74 -0.83 7.32
CA ILE A 52 -15.96 -0.75 8.78
C ILE A 52 -14.69 -1.13 9.55
N HIS A 53 -13.97 -2.17 9.09
CA HIS A 53 -12.68 -2.56 9.65
C HIS A 53 -11.58 -2.22 8.64
N PRO A 54 -10.96 -1.02 8.73
CA PRO A 54 -9.72 -0.71 8.01
C PRO A 54 -8.56 -1.48 8.64
N SER A 55 -8.69 -2.80 8.74
CA SER A 55 -7.66 -3.69 9.23
C SER A 55 -6.48 -3.64 8.24
N SER A 56 -5.31 -3.32 8.81
CA SER A 56 -3.98 -3.55 8.24
C SER A 56 -3.63 -2.86 6.92
N ARG A 57 -4.10 -1.63 6.67
CA ARG A 57 -3.27 -0.73 5.85
C ARG A 57 -2.00 -0.46 6.65
N MET A 58 -0.96 -1.26 6.34
CA MET A 58 0.43 -1.01 6.70
C MET A 58 0.62 0.49 6.65
N ALA A 59 0.78 1.12 7.81
CA ALA A 59 1.03 2.56 7.87
C ALA A 59 2.16 2.81 6.85
N PRO A 60 1.97 3.69 5.86
CA PRO A 60 3.01 3.93 4.87
C PRO A 60 4.31 4.15 5.64
N PRO A 61 5.40 3.42 5.31
CA PRO A 61 6.65 3.57 6.03
C PRO A 61 6.93 5.07 6.07
N PRO A 62 7.23 5.64 7.26
CA PRO A 62 7.43 7.08 7.38
C PRO A 62 8.41 7.46 6.29
N ARG A 63 7.96 8.30 5.34
CA ARG A 63 8.85 8.81 4.28
C ARG A 63 10.04 9.36 5.03
N ALA A 64 11.20 8.72 4.92
CA ALA A 64 12.43 9.23 5.51
C ALA A 64 12.51 10.68 5.02
N ARG A 65 12.36 11.63 5.95
CA ARG A 65 12.36 13.05 5.62
C ARG A 65 13.70 13.29 4.94
N ARG A 66 13.67 13.46 3.62
CA ARG A 66 14.81 13.79 2.75
C ARG A 66 15.24 15.24 3.01
N GLY A 67 15.33 15.61 4.28
CA GLY A 67 15.39 16.97 4.81
C GLY A 67 16.16 17.06 6.14
N ASP A 68 16.37 15.95 6.86
CA ASP A 68 17.37 15.91 7.94
C ASP A 68 18.75 15.55 7.39
N MET A 69 19.16 16.23 6.31
CA MET A 69 20.59 16.42 6.10
C MET A 69 21.07 17.23 7.29
N ARG A 70 21.63 16.52 8.29
CA ARG A 70 22.20 17.11 9.50
C ARG A 70 23.05 18.30 9.09
N LYS A 71 22.83 19.45 9.71
CA LYS A 71 23.61 20.66 9.43
C LYS A 71 24.85 20.67 10.32
N CYS A 72 25.93 21.22 9.80
CA CYS A 72 27.14 21.46 10.57
C CYS A 72 26.83 22.36 11.76
N LYS A 73 27.19 21.93 12.96
CA LYS A 73 27.00 22.73 14.19
C LYS A 73 27.67 24.11 14.14
N THR A 74 28.76 24.24 13.40
CA THR A 74 29.57 25.47 13.35
C THR A 74 29.11 26.46 12.26
N CYS A 75 28.69 25.99 11.08
CA CYS A 75 28.38 26.88 9.95
C CYS A 75 27.06 26.61 9.23
N GLY A 76 26.26 25.65 9.68
CA GLY A 76 24.94 25.36 9.10
C GLY A 76 24.94 24.70 7.70
N ARG A 77 26.11 24.52 7.07
CA ARG A 77 26.28 23.76 5.81
C ARG A 77 25.89 22.28 6.00
N PRO A 78 25.51 21.54 4.94
CA PRO A 78 25.22 20.11 5.08
C PRO A 78 26.43 19.37 5.68
N ALA A 79 26.17 18.58 6.72
CA ALA A 79 27.16 17.74 7.36
C ALA A 79 27.43 16.50 6.51
N VAL A 80 28.67 16.01 6.56
CA VAL A 80 29.03 14.75 5.88
C VAL A 80 28.46 13.56 6.66
N GLU A 81 28.08 12.51 5.93
CA GLU A 81 27.45 11.32 6.50
C GLU A 81 28.26 10.75 7.67
N GLY A 82 27.60 10.57 8.82
CA GLY A 82 28.24 10.05 10.05
C GLY A 82 28.89 11.11 10.94
N SER A 83 28.92 12.39 10.57
CA SER A 83 29.46 13.47 11.40
C SER A 83 28.48 14.62 11.64
N ASP A 84 28.72 15.42 12.68
CA ASP A 84 27.97 16.65 12.97
C ASP A 84 28.58 17.90 12.30
N PHE A 85 29.58 17.71 11.43
CA PHE A 85 30.34 18.80 10.81
C PHE A 85 30.31 18.71 9.27
N CYS A 86 30.50 19.83 8.59
CA CYS A 86 30.70 19.85 7.14
C CYS A 86 32.12 19.38 6.82
N ARG A 87 32.38 19.00 5.56
CA ARG A 87 33.69 18.50 5.11
C ARG A 87 34.88 19.35 5.60
N TYR A 88 34.73 20.68 5.53
CA TYR A 88 35.76 21.62 5.96
C TYR A 88 36.04 21.54 7.48
N HIS A 89 34.99 21.58 8.30
CA HIS A 89 35.14 21.51 9.75
C HIS A 89 35.45 20.09 10.26
N THR A 90 35.06 19.04 9.55
CA THR A 90 35.56 17.68 9.86
C THR A 90 37.05 17.57 9.62
N ASP A 91 37.57 18.19 8.55
CA ASP A 91 39.00 18.20 8.29
C ASP A 91 39.72 19.02 9.36
N GLU A 92 39.23 20.22 9.69
CA GLU A 92 39.78 21.05 10.77
C GLU A 92 39.80 20.33 12.13
N GLN A 93 38.72 19.62 12.48
CA GLN A 93 38.66 18.78 13.69
C GLN A 93 39.68 17.64 13.66
N ARG A 94 39.97 17.04 12.48
CA ARG A 94 41.03 16.04 12.33
C ARG A 94 42.42 16.63 12.50
N TRP A 95 42.66 17.85 12.02
CA TRP A 95 43.93 18.56 12.17
C TRP A 95 44.16 19.03 13.61
N MET A 96 43.14 19.57 14.29
CA MET A 96 43.23 20.00 15.68
C MET A 96 43.18 18.84 16.69
N GLY A 97 42.54 17.72 16.31
CA GLY A 97 42.35 16.54 17.16
C GLY A 97 43.51 15.56 17.19
N GLY A 98 44.61 15.84 16.48
CA GLY A 98 45.92 15.19 16.64
C GLY A 98 45.90 13.67 16.84
N GLY A 99 45.90 12.93 15.73
CA GLY A 99 46.30 11.54 15.60
C GLY A 99 46.28 10.66 16.87
N ARG A 100 45.27 9.81 16.98
CA ARG A 100 45.47 8.45 17.46
C ARG A 100 44.69 7.50 16.55
N VAL A 101 45.45 6.55 16.00
CA VAL A 101 45.00 5.24 15.52
C VAL A 101 43.86 4.68 16.39
#